data_AF-A0A1Y2WAF6-F1
#
_entry.id   AF-A0A1Y2WAF6-F1
#
_cell.length_a   1.000
_cell.length_b   1.000
_cell.length_c   1.000
_cell.angle_alpha   90.00
_cell.angle_beta   90.00
_cell.angle_gamma   90.00
#
_symmetry.space_group_name_H-M   'P 1'
#
loop_
_entity.id
_entity.type
_entity.pdbx_description
1 polymer ?
#
loop_
_entity_poly.entity_id
_entity_poly.type
_entity_poly.pdbx_seq_one_letter_code
_entity_poly.pdbx_strand_id
1 'polypeptide(L)'
;YMKWLRESGGVFWISGKPGSGKSTLMKYLADHAKTRGAIQEWAAPSKAVIASHFFWSSGVSMQHSAQGLFQSLLYDIFRQCPGLIAESCPSRWDNTNFSYAHKQKWKLKELMECFRILQGNRTSTVRFCFFIDGLDEFNGDYVDISQMLAEIAKSPTIKLCVASRPLNEFQDKFGTDMSKTLLIHDFTKRDIMNHARSRLQEHPRWSSLGLDVHEAQSLVEKIAGMASGVFLWVTLVTQSLRNGLTNDDTMEDLNARLDSLPKSLEAFYKQMLDSVDPIYHRKSANLLQMQMAASRIVHALPQMMPWVFALLHEREYTTPDYAIKMPHTTLGDTDVKTLHEQATRRLNAKCRGILEIKGVRMAFIHRSASDYLKTPEMVDYLQARGGEGYNACLSLLRAYVACFNMVVP
;
A
#
# COMPACT_ATOMS: atom_id res chain seq x y z
N TYR A 1 -9.50 -8.07 -20.24
CA TYR A 1 -8.15 -7.47 -20.22
C TYR A 1 -7.40 -7.60 -21.55
N MET A 2 -6.93 -8.79 -21.97
CA MET A 2 -6.11 -8.91 -23.20
C MET A 2 -6.79 -8.38 -24.47
N LYS A 3 -8.12 -8.59 -24.59
CA LYS A 3 -8.92 -8.01 -25.67
C LYS A 3 -8.84 -6.48 -25.68
N TRP A 4 -9.00 -5.84 -24.52
CA TRP A 4 -8.86 -4.39 -24.39
C TRP A 4 -7.45 -3.92 -24.79
N LEU A 5 -6.40 -4.60 -24.33
CA LEU A 5 -5.03 -4.26 -24.71
C LEU A 5 -4.82 -4.25 -26.22
N ARG A 6 -5.37 -5.22 -26.96
CA ARG A 6 -5.18 -5.33 -28.42
C ARG A 6 -6.10 -4.43 -29.24
N GLU A 7 -7.37 -4.33 -28.86
CA GLU A 7 -8.41 -3.86 -29.78
C GLU A 7 -8.99 -2.49 -29.45
N SER A 8 -8.97 -2.04 -28.17
CA SER A 8 -9.74 -0.86 -27.77
C SER A 8 -8.95 0.18 -26.99
N GLY A 9 -9.10 1.45 -27.34
CA GLY A 9 -8.52 2.58 -26.60
C GLY A 9 -9.25 2.87 -25.29
N GLY A 10 -8.74 3.87 -24.57
CA GLY A 10 -9.37 4.40 -23.37
C GLY A 10 -8.89 3.76 -22.07
N VAL A 11 -9.76 3.80 -21.06
CA VAL A 11 -9.46 3.36 -19.69
C VAL A 11 -9.93 1.92 -19.47
N PHE A 12 -9.10 1.10 -18.84
CA PHE A 12 -9.45 -0.19 -18.24
C PHE A 12 -9.29 -0.09 -16.73
N TRP A 13 -10.37 -0.34 -16.00
CA TRP A 13 -10.43 -0.16 -14.57
C TRP A 13 -10.37 -1.48 -13.82
N ILE A 14 -9.39 -1.61 -12.92
CA ILE A 14 -9.27 -2.72 -11.99
C ILE A 14 -9.79 -2.24 -10.63
N SER A 15 -10.95 -2.76 -10.24
CA SER A 15 -11.60 -2.41 -8.97
C SER A 15 -11.52 -3.56 -7.98
N GLY A 16 -11.45 -3.24 -6.69
CA GLY A 16 -11.52 -4.26 -5.66
C GLY A 16 -11.33 -3.76 -4.24
N LYS A 17 -11.69 -4.65 -3.30
CA LYS A 17 -11.62 -4.40 -1.86
C LYS A 17 -10.18 -4.13 -1.38
N PRO A 18 -9.98 -3.45 -0.24
CA PRO A 18 -8.66 -3.37 0.38
C PRO A 18 -8.07 -4.77 0.60
N GLY A 19 -6.78 -4.94 0.33
CA GLY A 19 -6.11 -6.24 0.50
C GLY A 19 -6.48 -7.32 -0.53
N SER A 20 -7.21 -7.01 -1.61
CA SER A 20 -7.57 -7.97 -2.66
C SER A 20 -6.47 -8.25 -3.70
N GLY A 21 -5.28 -7.66 -3.55
CA GLY A 21 -4.15 -7.88 -4.45
C GLY A 21 -4.07 -6.97 -5.69
N LYS A 22 -4.81 -5.85 -5.74
CA LYS A 22 -4.78 -4.89 -6.87
C LYS A 22 -3.36 -4.44 -7.24
N SER A 23 -2.59 -3.96 -6.27
CA SER A 23 -1.21 -3.49 -6.50
C SER A 23 -0.28 -4.60 -6.96
N THR A 24 -0.47 -5.81 -6.44
CA THR A 24 0.28 -6.99 -6.89
C THR A 24 -0.05 -7.30 -8.35
N LEU A 25 -1.33 -7.28 -8.73
CA LEU A 25 -1.75 -7.46 -10.11
C LEU A 25 -1.23 -6.34 -11.01
N MET A 26 -1.29 -5.08 -10.59
CA MET A 26 -0.85 -3.95 -11.41
C MET A 26 0.65 -4.03 -11.73
N LYS A 27 1.48 -4.34 -10.72
CA LYS A 27 2.92 -4.58 -10.92
C LYS A 27 3.17 -5.76 -11.85
N TYR A 28 2.47 -6.87 -11.64
CA TYR A 28 2.56 -8.02 -12.53
C TYR A 28 2.22 -7.63 -13.98
N LEU A 29 1.10 -6.95 -14.21
CA LEU A 29 0.66 -6.58 -15.55
C LEU A 29 1.65 -5.65 -16.27
N ALA A 30 2.20 -4.65 -15.59
CA ALA A 30 3.14 -3.69 -16.18
C ALA A 30 4.44 -4.34 -16.67
N ASP A 31 4.90 -5.40 -15.99
CA ASP A 31 6.15 -6.09 -16.31
C ASP A 31 5.99 -7.39 -17.10
N HIS A 32 4.77 -7.92 -17.19
CA HIS A 32 4.54 -9.25 -17.77
C HIS A 32 4.76 -9.28 -19.29
N ALA A 33 5.50 -10.30 -19.76
CA ALA A 33 5.90 -10.45 -21.17
C ALA A 33 4.71 -10.47 -22.14
N LYS A 34 3.61 -11.18 -21.81
CA LYS A 34 2.41 -11.20 -22.68
C LYS A 34 1.73 -9.84 -22.77
N THR A 35 1.75 -9.06 -21.69
CA THR A 35 1.19 -7.71 -21.68
C THR A 35 2.01 -6.79 -22.57
N ARG A 36 3.33 -6.80 -22.40
CA ARG A 36 4.27 -6.03 -23.25
C ARG A 36 4.15 -6.40 -24.72
N GLY A 37 4.06 -7.70 -25.04
CA GLY A 37 3.83 -8.18 -26.39
C GLY A 37 2.52 -7.66 -26.99
N ALA A 38 1.41 -7.75 -26.25
CA ALA A 38 0.12 -7.24 -26.73
C ALA A 38 0.09 -5.71 -26.89
N ILE A 39 0.79 -4.96 -26.04
CA ILE A 39 0.95 -3.51 -26.19
C ILE A 39 1.75 -3.20 -27.45
N GLN A 40 2.81 -3.96 -27.74
CA GLN A 40 3.62 -3.78 -28.94
C GLN A 40 2.83 -4.13 -30.22
N GLU A 41 2.02 -5.20 -30.19
CA GLU A 41 1.09 -5.57 -31.28
C GLU A 41 0.10 -4.44 -31.56
N TRP A 42 -0.55 -3.90 -30.53
CA TRP A 42 -1.46 -2.76 -30.66
C TRP A 42 -0.74 -1.50 -31.14
N ALA A 43 0.49 -1.29 -30.68
CA ALA A 43 1.27 -0.11 -31.03
C ALA A 43 1.75 -0.12 -32.49
N ALA A 44 1.86 -1.28 -33.14
CA ALA A 44 2.42 -1.39 -34.48
C ALA A 44 1.65 -0.55 -35.54
N PRO A 45 2.35 0.02 -36.53
CA PRO A 45 3.80 0.02 -36.74
C PRO A 45 4.57 1.03 -35.86
N SER A 46 3.88 1.79 -35.00
CA SER A 46 4.48 2.75 -34.07
C SER A 46 5.22 2.05 -32.92
N LYS A 47 6.14 2.79 -32.28
CA LYS A 47 6.82 2.38 -31.05
C LYS A 47 5.85 2.41 -29.87
N ALA A 48 5.83 1.35 -29.05
CA ALA A 48 5.15 1.39 -27.77
C ALA A 48 6.01 2.07 -26.70
N VAL A 49 5.39 2.91 -25.88
CA VAL A 49 5.98 3.45 -24.65
C VAL A 49 5.07 3.09 -23.48
N ILE A 50 5.66 2.45 -22.48
CA ILE A 50 4.96 2.08 -21.25
C ILE A 50 5.45 3.01 -20.14
N ALA A 51 4.53 3.70 -19.48
CA ALA A 51 4.84 4.51 -18.32
C ALA A 51 3.98 4.08 -17.14
N SER A 52 4.46 4.24 -15.91
CA SER A 52 3.73 3.78 -14.74
C SER A 52 3.80 4.77 -13.59
N HIS A 53 2.73 4.80 -12.81
CA HIS A 53 2.70 5.53 -11.55
C HIS A 53 1.98 4.70 -10.50
N PHE A 54 2.61 4.59 -9.33
CA PHE A 54 2.04 3.88 -8.20
C PHE A 54 1.89 4.89 -7.08
N PHE A 55 0.64 5.28 -6.79
CA PHE A 55 0.38 6.05 -5.59
C PHE A 55 0.77 5.20 -4.39
N TRP A 56 1.48 5.81 -3.43
CA TRP A 56 2.04 5.08 -2.31
C TRP A 56 1.81 5.78 -1.00
N SER A 57 0.82 5.35 -0.22
CA SER A 57 0.30 6.01 1.00
C SER A 57 1.32 6.39 2.07
N SER A 58 2.54 5.86 2.00
CA SER A 58 3.67 6.26 2.86
C SER A 58 4.71 7.17 2.18
N GLY A 59 4.39 7.70 1.01
CA GLY A 59 5.21 8.60 0.20
C GLY A 59 4.98 10.08 0.49
N VAL A 60 5.82 10.94 -0.10
CA VAL A 60 5.78 12.40 0.07
C VAL A 60 4.52 12.99 -0.57
N SER A 61 4.11 14.20 -0.18
CA SER A 61 2.92 14.88 -0.76
C SER A 61 2.90 14.90 -2.29
N MET A 62 4.08 15.04 -2.91
CA MET A 62 4.24 14.98 -4.37
C MET A 62 3.80 13.63 -4.96
N GLN A 63 4.14 12.51 -4.32
CA GLN A 63 3.78 11.15 -4.76
C GLN A 63 2.28 10.84 -4.65
N HIS A 64 1.51 11.75 -4.03
CA HIS A 64 0.06 11.68 -3.88
C HIS A 64 -0.68 12.75 -4.67
N SER A 65 0.03 13.52 -5.49
CA SER A 65 -0.53 14.66 -6.20
C SER A 65 -0.72 14.36 -7.68
N ALA A 66 -1.64 15.09 -8.32
CA ALA A 66 -1.83 15.01 -9.78
C ALA A 66 -0.55 15.45 -10.49
N GLN A 67 0.14 16.44 -9.94
CA GLN A 67 1.44 16.86 -10.43
C GLN A 67 2.44 15.69 -10.44
N GLY A 68 2.48 14.89 -9.38
CA GLY A 68 3.40 13.77 -9.29
C GLY A 68 3.08 12.61 -10.20
N LEU A 69 1.79 12.33 -10.39
CA LEU A 69 1.33 11.39 -11.39
C LEU A 69 1.85 11.79 -12.77
N PHE A 70 1.54 13.00 -13.23
CA PHE A 70 1.89 13.44 -14.58
C PHE A 70 3.39 13.64 -14.77
N GLN A 71 4.12 14.10 -13.75
CA GLN A 71 5.59 14.15 -13.79
C GLN A 71 6.20 12.75 -13.93
N SER A 72 5.72 11.77 -13.18
CA SER A 72 6.25 10.40 -13.25
C SER A 72 6.03 9.80 -14.64
N LEU A 73 4.83 9.99 -15.20
CA LEU A 73 4.50 9.50 -16.53
C LEU A 73 5.34 10.20 -17.62
N LEU A 74 5.49 11.52 -17.59
CA LEU A 74 6.34 12.24 -18.54
C LEU A 74 7.81 11.83 -18.41
N TYR A 75 8.31 11.66 -17.18
CA TYR A 75 9.67 11.17 -16.94
C TYR A 75 9.91 9.81 -17.62
N ASP A 76 9.00 8.85 -17.42
CA ASP A 76 9.10 7.52 -18.05
C ASP A 76 9.02 7.62 -19.59
N ILE A 77 8.16 8.48 -20.12
CA ILE A 77 8.04 8.73 -21.56
C ILE A 77 9.35 9.27 -22.12
N PHE A 78 9.88 10.34 -21.53
CA PHE A 78 11.08 11.02 -22.01
C PHE A 78 12.34 10.18 -21.87
N ARG A 79 12.42 9.32 -20.84
CA ARG A 79 13.52 8.36 -20.73
C ARG A 79 13.56 7.36 -21.89
N GLN A 80 12.38 6.98 -22.42
CA GLN A 80 12.27 6.02 -23.52
C GLN A 80 12.31 6.69 -24.91
N CYS A 81 11.84 7.93 -25.00
CA CYS A 81 11.77 8.72 -26.23
C CYS A 81 12.22 10.16 -25.97
N PRO A 82 13.53 10.42 -25.80
CA PRO A 82 14.04 11.77 -25.49
C PRO A 82 13.68 12.83 -26.54
N GLY A 83 13.51 12.43 -27.81
CA GLY A 83 13.10 13.32 -28.89
C GLY A 83 11.74 14.00 -28.68
N LEU A 84 10.87 13.44 -27.82
CA LEU A 84 9.57 14.04 -27.49
C LEU A 84 9.68 15.23 -26.54
N ILE A 85 10.82 15.46 -25.88
CA ILE A 85 10.97 16.54 -24.90
C ILE A 85 10.78 17.90 -25.57
N ALA A 86 11.50 18.15 -26.67
CA ALA A 86 11.43 19.43 -27.39
C ALA A 86 10.03 19.69 -27.96
N GLU A 87 9.39 18.63 -28.46
CA GLU A 87 8.06 18.70 -29.07
C GLU A 87 6.96 18.97 -28.03
N SER A 88 6.98 18.24 -26.91
CA SER A 88 5.91 18.30 -25.92
C SER A 88 6.12 19.36 -24.84
N CYS A 89 7.33 19.92 -24.72
CA CYS A 89 7.68 20.93 -23.72
C CYS A 89 8.33 22.18 -24.34
N PRO A 90 7.77 22.77 -25.42
CA PRO A 90 8.46 23.81 -26.19
C PRO A 90 8.82 25.03 -25.33
N SER A 91 7.91 25.47 -24.46
CA SER A 91 8.14 26.62 -23.56
C SER A 91 9.28 26.42 -22.56
N ARG A 92 9.58 25.17 -22.19
CA ARG A 92 10.71 24.82 -21.31
C ARG A 92 11.98 24.49 -22.09
N TRP A 93 11.83 24.03 -23.33
CA TRP A 93 12.93 23.74 -24.24
C TRP A 93 13.59 25.01 -24.79
N ASP A 94 12.78 25.98 -25.20
CA ASP A 94 13.23 27.25 -25.79
C ASP A 94 13.81 28.23 -24.75
N ASN A 95 13.63 27.95 -23.46
CA ASN A 95 14.07 28.85 -22.39
C ASN A 95 15.59 28.72 -22.16
N THR A 96 16.36 29.57 -22.82
CA THR A 96 17.83 29.57 -22.90
C THR A 96 18.56 29.83 -21.57
N ASN A 97 17.86 30.19 -20.49
CA ASN A 97 18.44 30.37 -19.15
C ASN A 97 18.53 29.04 -18.37
N PHE A 98 19.39 28.14 -18.85
CA PHE A 98 19.69 26.83 -18.23
C PHE A 98 20.01 26.92 -16.71
N SER A 99 20.60 28.04 -16.27
CA SER A 99 21.01 28.26 -14.88
C SER A 99 19.85 28.40 -13.89
N TYR A 100 18.63 28.70 -14.35
CA TYR A 100 17.43 28.81 -13.50
C TYR A 100 16.29 27.85 -13.86
N ALA A 101 16.32 27.26 -15.07
CA ALA A 101 15.27 26.34 -15.53
C ALA A 101 15.08 25.12 -14.60
N HIS A 102 16.18 24.55 -14.08
CA HIS A 102 16.14 23.41 -13.16
C HIS A 102 15.53 23.74 -11.78
N LYS A 103 15.45 25.04 -11.41
CA LYS A 103 14.85 25.50 -10.15
C LYS A 103 13.35 25.72 -10.26
N GLN A 104 12.80 25.81 -11.47
CA GLN A 104 11.37 26.03 -11.68
C GLN A 104 10.60 24.72 -11.58
N LYS A 105 9.82 24.58 -10.50
CA LYS A 105 8.87 23.48 -10.33
C LYS A 105 7.86 23.47 -11.48
N TRP A 106 7.51 22.27 -11.96
CA TRP A 106 6.42 22.12 -12.93
C TRP A 106 5.09 22.50 -12.31
N LYS A 107 4.24 23.15 -13.09
CA LYS A 107 2.85 23.38 -12.72
C LYS A 107 1.97 22.32 -13.37
N LEU A 108 0.88 21.94 -12.70
CA LEU A 108 -0.07 20.95 -13.25
C LEU A 108 -0.60 21.35 -14.64
N LYS A 109 -0.90 22.64 -14.85
CA LYS A 109 -1.34 23.16 -16.15
C LYS A 109 -0.32 22.91 -17.27
N GLU A 110 0.97 23.08 -16.97
CA GLU A 110 2.05 22.84 -17.93
C GLU A 110 2.16 21.34 -18.26
N LEU A 111 2.07 20.47 -17.26
CA LEU A 111 2.11 19.02 -17.46
C LEU A 111 0.93 18.55 -18.32
N MET A 112 -0.28 19.03 -18.02
CA MET A 112 -1.47 18.72 -18.81
C MET A 112 -1.34 19.20 -20.26
N GLU A 113 -0.69 20.35 -20.48
CA GLU A 113 -0.43 20.85 -21.83
C GLU A 113 0.53 19.94 -22.60
N CYS A 114 1.58 19.44 -21.95
CA CYS A 114 2.45 18.43 -22.56
C CYS A 114 1.67 17.19 -23.00
N PHE A 115 0.75 16.68 -22.16
CA PHE A 115 -0.12 15.56 -22.54
C PHE A 115 -1.05 15.91 -23.70
N ARG A 116 -1.62 17.12 -23.76
CA ARG A 116 -2.44 17.55 -24.90
C ARG A 116 -1.65 17.56 -26.22
N ILE A 117 -0.41 18.03 -26.19
CA ILE A 117 0.47 18.00 -27.37
C ILE A 117 0.75 16.55 -27.79
N LEU A 118 1.10 15.68 -26.85
CA LEU A 118 1.32 14.25 -27.11
C LEU A 118 0.05 13.54 -27.66
N GLN A 119 -1.14 13.96 -27.22
CA GLN A 119 -2.41 13.48 -27.75
C GLN A 119 -2.70 13.97 -29.17
N GLY A 120 -2.41 15.25 -29.44
CA GLY A 120 -2.73 15.93 -30.68
C GLY A 120 -1.80 15.57 -31.84
N ASN A 121 -0.59 15.06 -31.54
CA ASN A 121 0.37 14.71 -32.57
C ASN A 121 0.00 13.41 -33.30
N ARG A 122 -0.83 13.53 -34.34
CA ARG A 122 -1.32 12.40 -35.15
C ARG A 122 -0.25 11.76 -36.05
N THR A 123 0.88 12.42 -36.26
CA THR A 123 2.05 11.86 -36.97
C THR A 123 3.01 11.14 -36.02
N SER A 124 2.68 11.04 -34.72
CA SER A 124 3.53 10.42 -33.72
C SER A 124 3.86 8.96 -34.07
N THR A 125 5.14 8.68 -34.14
CA THR A 125 5.70 7.33 -34.27
C THR A 125 5.60 6.53 -32.97
N VAL A 126 4.78 6.99 -32.00
CA VAL A 126 4.73 6.47 -30.64
C VAL A 126 3.28 6.32 -30.16
N ARG A 127 2.99 5.21 -29.48
CA ARG A 127 1.74 4.99 -28.74
C ARG A 127 2.04 4.69 -27.28
N PHE A 128 1.15 5.13 -26.39
CA PHE A 128 1.39 5.14 -24.96
C PHE A 128 0.44 4.19 -24.22
N CYS A 129 0.98 3.43 -23.28
CA CYS A 129 0.19 2.62 -22.35
C CYS A 129 0.61 2.95 -20.91
N PHE A 130 -0.35 3.44 -20.12
CA PHE A 130 -0.12 3.89 -18.74
C PHE A 130 -0.71 2.91 -17.75
N PHE A 131 0.06 2.55 -16.74
CA PHE A 131 -0.40 1.77 -15.59
C PHE A 131 -0.41 2.68 -14.36
N ILE A 132 -1.59 2.87 -13.75
CA ILE A 132 -1.79 3.77 -12.61
C ILE A 132 -2.41 2.97 -11.47
N ASP A 133 -1.65 2.73 -10.41
CA ASP A 133 -2.12 1.99 -9.23
C ASP A 133 -2.46 2.92 -8.07
N GLY A 134 -3.48 2.55 -7.29
CA GLY A 134 -3.84 3.23 -6.06
C GLY A 134 -4.47 4.60 -6.29
N LEU A 135 -5.35 4.76 -7.30
CA LEU A 135 -5.97 6.07 -7.56
C LEU A 135 -6.80 6.58 -6.36
N ASP A 136 -7.29 5.68 -5.50
CA ASP A 136 -7.91 6.01 -4.21
C ASP A 136 -6.92 6.47 -3.10
N GLU A 137 -5.62 6.60 -3.43
CA GLU A 137 -4.58 7.21 -2.60
C GLU A 137 -4.26 8.64 -3.03
N PHE A 138 -4.87 9.11 -4.12
CA PHE A 138 -4.73 10.47 -4.57
C PHE A 138 -5.20 11.46 -3.50
N ASN A 139 -4.36 12.46 -3.20
CA ASN A 139 -4.68 13.53 -2.27
C ASN A 139 -5.20 14.74 -3.04
N GLY A 140 -6.50 14.71 -3.37
CA GLY A 140 -7.22 15.76 -4.07
C GLY A 140 -8.63 15.32 -4.44
N ASP A 141 -9.24 16.00 -5.38
CA ASP A 141 -10.60 15.68 -5.83
C ASP A 141 -10.63 14.48 -6.81
N TYR A 142 -11.36 13.43 -6.44
CA TYR A 142 -11.45 12.21 -7.26
C TYR A 142 -12.19 12.40 -8.58
N VAL A 143 -13.14 13.34 -8.65
CA VAL A 143 -13.85 13.68 -9.89
C VAL A 143 -12.88 14.36 -10.85
N ASP A 144 -12.11 15.32 -10.37
CA ASP A 144 -11.14 16.06 -11.18
C ASP A 144 -10.07 15.15 -11.77
N ILE A 145 -9.44 14.28 -10.97
CA ILE A 145 -8.40 13.38 -11.48
C ILE A 145 -8.97 12.37 -12.47
N SER A 146 -10.16 11.86 -12.21
CA SER A 146 -10.81 10.89 -13.10
C SER A 146 -11.22 11.55 -14.42
N GLN A 147 -11.63 12.82 -14.38
CA GLN A 147 -11.88 13.63 -15.56
C GLN A 147 -10.59 13.87 -16.36
N MET A 148 -9.49 14.29 -15.72
CA MET A 148 -8.20 14.48 -16.39
C MET A 148 -7.71 13.19 -17.08
N LEU A 149 -7.77 12.05 -16.39
CA LEU A 149 -7.36 10.76 -16.95
C LEU A 149 -8.26 10.34 -18.13
N ALA A 150 -9.58 10.54 -18.01
CA ALA A 150 -10.51 10.24 -19.09
C ALA A 150 -10.27 11.12 -20.33
N GLU A 151 -9.99 12.42 -20.15
CA GLU A 151 -9.62 13.32 -21.25
C GLU A 151 -8.35 12.84 -21.95
N ILE A 152 -7.34 12.41 -21.18
CA ILE A 152 -6.10 11.83 -21.73
C ILE A 152 -6.40 10.55 -22.54
N ALA A 153 -7.30 9.71 -22.04
CA ALA A 153 -7.71 8.44 -22.64
C ALA A 153 -8.54 8.58 -23.93
N LYS A 154 -9.05 9.78 -24.26
CA LYS A 154 -9.83 10.00 -25.50
C LYS A 154 -8.99 9.79 -26.75
N SER A 155 -7.66 9.95 -26.65
CA SER A 155 -6.78 9.74 -27.79
C SER A 155 -6.65 8.25 -28.10
N PRO A 156 -6.81 7.83 -29.37
CA PRO A 156 -6.64 6.43 -29.75
C PRO A 156 -5.19 5.94 -29.63
N THR A 157 -4.22 6.85 -29.44
CA THR A 157 -2.81 6.54 -29.21
C THR A 157 -2.47 6.32 -27.74
N ILE A 158 -3.44 6.45 -26.83
CA ILE A 158 -3.23 6.30 -25.38
C ILE A 158 -4.17 5.25 -24.79
N LYS A 159 -3.61 4.33 -24.01
CA LYS A 159 -4.34 3.41 -23.14
C LYS A 159 -4.01 3.68 -21.69
N LEU A 160 -5.00 3.58 -20.82
CA LEU A 160 -4.79 3.63 -19.37
C LEU A 160 -5.34 2.39 -18.70
N CYS A 161 -4.52 1.68 -17.93
CA CYS A 161 -4.96 0.68 -16.98
C CYS A 161 -4.86 1.31 -15.58
N VAL A 162 -6.00 1.54 -14.95
CA VAL A 162 -6.08 2.21 -13.64
C VAL A 162 -6.62 1.26 -12.59
N ALA A 163 -6.10 1.31 -11.36
CA ALA A 163 -6.59 0.52 -10.24
C ALA A 163 -6.99 1.39 -9.05
N SER A 164 -8.13 1.06 -8.44
CA SER A 164 -8.60 1.73 -7.22
C SER A 164 -9.58 0.88 -6.41
N ARG A 165 -9.94 1.38 -5.22
CA ARG A 165 -11.14 0.91 -4.49
C ARG A 165 -12.42 1.29 -5.27
N PRO A 166 -13.55 0.57 -5.04
CA PRO A 166 -14.84 0.88 -5.66
C PRO A 166 -15.48 2.11 -5.01
N LEU A 167 -14.85 3.28 -5.13
CA LEU A 167 -15.45 4.55 -4.74
C LEU A 167 -16.40 5.03 -5.85
N ASN A 168 -17.47 5.74 -5.46
CA ASN A 168 -18.54 6.14 -6.37
C ASN A 168 -18.00 6.97 -7.55
N GLU A 169 -17.06 7.88 -7.29
CA GLU A 169 -16.46 8.76 -8.29
C GLU A 169 -15.76 7.96 -9.40
N PHE A 170 -15.07 6.86 -9.04
CA PHE A 170 -14.42 5.98 -10.00
C PHE A 170 -15.41 5.03 -10.68
N GLN A 171 -16.45 4.60 -9.97
CA GLN A 171 -17.49 3.74 -10.52
C GLN A 171 -18.31 4.50 -11.58
N ASP A 172 -18.73 5.72 -11.28
CA ASP A 172 -19.46 6.58 -12.20
C ASP A 172 -18.62 6.90 -13.44
N LYS A 173 -17.30 7.11 -13.27
CA LYS A 173 -16.42 7.48 -14.37
C LYS A 173 -15.92 6.33 -15.23
N PHE A 174 -15.55 5.20 -14.62
CA PHE A 174 -14.87 4.10 -15.30
C PHE A 174 -15.63 2.77 -15.24
N GLY A 175 -16.60 2.62 -14.34
CA GLY A 175 -17.33 1.37 -14.09
C GLY A 175 -18.55 1.13 -14.95
N THR A 176 -18.92 2.06 -15.84
CA THR A 176 -20.11 1.95 -16.70
C THR A 176 -19.96 0.90 -17.81
N ASP A 177 -18.73 0.63 -18.26
CA ASP A 177 -18.42 -0.39 -19.26
C ASP A 177 -17.78 -1.63 -18.59
N MET A 178 -18.58 -2.67 -18.38
CA MET A 178 -18.12 -3.93 -17.79
C MET A 178 -17.12 -4.68 -18.67
N SER A 179 -17.04 -4.41 -19.98
CA SER A 179 -16.03 -5.01 -20.85
C SER A 179 -14.61 -4.47 -20.59
N LYS A 180 -14.54 -3.30 -19.94
CA LYS A 180 -13.30 -2.61 -19.55
C LYS A 180 -13.11 -2.54 -18.04
N THR A 181 -13.88 -3.31 -17.28
CA THR A 181 -13.80 -3.36 -15.82
C THR A 181 -13.42 -4.76 -15.35
N LEU A 182 -12.51 -4.84 -14.38
CA LEU A 182 -12.14 -6.08 -13.69
C LEU A 182 -12.37 -5.91 -12.19
N LEU A 183 -13.34 -6.64 -11.65
CA LEU A 183 -13.55 -6.77 -10.21
C LEU A 183 -12.62 -7.86 -9.68
N ILE A 184 -11.40 -7.50 -9.28
CA ILE A 184 -10.34 -8.49 -8.99
C ILE A 184 -10.75 -9.50 -7.92
N HIS A 185 -11.54 -9.06 -6.93
CA HIS A 185 -11.95 -9.88 -5.78
C HIS A 185 -12.76 -11.11 -6.20
N ASP A 186 -13.45 -11.07 -7.35
CA ASP A 186 -14.21 -12.19 -7.89
C ASP A 186 -13.33 -13.27 -8.53
N PHE A 187 -12.06 -12.94 -8.84
CA PHE A 187 -11.12 -13.84 -9.51
C PHE A 187 -10.02 -14.39 -8.59
N THR A 188 -10.09 -14.08 -7.30
CA THR A 188 -9.04 -14.47 -6.33
C THR A 188 -9.25 -15.85 -5.71
N LYS A 189 -10.44 -16.46 -5.82
CA LYS A 189 -10.81 -17.68 -5.08
C LYS A 189 -9.77 -18.80 -5.22
N ARG A 190 -9.36 -19.14 -6.45
CA ARG A 190 -8.40 -20.22 -6.71
C ARG A 190 -7.02 -19.90 -6.10
N ASP A 191 -6.56 -18.67 -6.24
CA ASP A 191 -5.25 -18.26 -5.74
C ASP A 191 -5.24 -18.18 -4.21
N ILE A 192 -6.36 -17.78 -3.60
CA ILE A 192 -6.58 -17.85 -2.15
C ILE A 192 -6.53 -19.30 -1.67
N MET A 193 -7.18 -20.23 -2.36
CA MET A 193 -7.14 -21.66 -2.00
C MET A 193 -5.71 -22.19 -2.06
N ASN A 194 -4.97 -21.90 -3.14
CA ASN A 194 -3.58 -22.31 -3.27
C ASN A 194 -2.68 -21.69 -2.18
N HIS A 195 -2.87 -20.41 -1.87
CA HIS A 195 -2.12 -19.73 -0.83
C HIS A 195 -2.41 -20.31 0.55
N ALA A 196 -3.68 -20.50 0.90
CA ALA A 196 -4.08 -21.10 2.17
C ALA A 196 -3.54 -22.52 2.32
N ARG A 197 -3.67 -23.34 1.28
CA ARG A 197 -3.14 -24.70 1.26
C ARG A 197 -1.62 -24.72 1.48
N SER A 198 -0.86 -23.93 0.73
CA SER A 198 0.60 -23.85 0.87
C SER A 198 1.00 -23.47 2.29
N ARG A 199 0.41 -22.40 2.83
CA ARG A 199 0.74 -21.89 4.17
C ARG A 199 0.46 -22.88 5.30
N LEU A 200 -0.61 -23.66 5.17
CA LEU A 200 -0.98 -24.68 6.14
C LEU A 200 -0.08 -25.91 6.00
N GLN A 201 0.13 -26.40 4.78
CA GLN A 201 0.98 -27.57 4.49
C GLN A 201 2.45 -27.38 4.88
N GLU A 202 2.96 -26.15 4.82
CA GLU A 202 4.31 -25.80 5.29
C GLU A 202 4.48 -25.98 6.81
N HIS A 203 3.40 -26.11 7.60
CA HIS A 203 3.49 -26.29 9.03
C HIS A 203 3.79 -27.75 9.40
N PRO A 204 4.80 -28.04 10.27
CA PRO A 204 5.18 -29.42 10.60
C PRO A 204 4.02 -30.29 11.11
N ARG A 205 3.15 -29.72 11.95
CA ARG A 205 1.98 -30.43 12.51
C ARG A 205 0.83 -30.66 11.51
N TRP A 206 0.85 -30.05 10.33
CA TRP A 206 -0.22 -30.25 9.35
C TRP A 206 -0.29 -31.69 8.87
N SER A 207 0.88 -32.28 8.55
CA SER A 207 0.97 -33.67 8.13
C SER A 207 0.61 -34.68 9.23
N SER A 208 0.82 -34.33 10.50
CA SER A 208 0.52 -35.20 11.64
C SER A 208 -0.96 -35.25 12.02
N LEU A 209 -1.81 -34.38 11.46
CA LEU A 209 -3.25 -34.43 11.68
C LEU A 209 -3.91 -35.67 11.05
N GLY A 210 -3.22 -36.36 10.14
CA GLY A 210 -3.76 -37.54 9.46
C GLY A 210 -4.97 -37.22 8.57
N LEU A 211 -5.12 -35.97 8.15
CA LEU A 211 -6.25 -35.51 7.34
C LEU A 211 -6.30 -36.27 6.01
N ASP A 212 -7.51 -36.67 5.64
CA ASP A 212 -7.74 -37.07 4.26
C ASP A 212 -7.73 -35.86 3.31
N VAL A 213 -7.68 -36.14 2.01
CA VAL A 213 -7.64 -35.09 0.98
C VAL A 213 -8.90 -34.22 1.02
N HIS A 214 -10.04 -34.78 1.39
CA HIS A 214 -11.33 -34.10 1.41
C HIS A 214 -11.45 -33.14 2.60
N GLU A 215 -10.99 -33.52 3.79
CA GLU A 215 -10.98 -32.66 4.99
C GLU A 215 -10.07 -31.45 4.80
N ALA A 216 -8.84 -31.68 4.31
CA ALA A 216 -7.89 -30.61 3.99
C ALA A 216 -8.47 -29.66 2.93
N GLN A 217 -9.14 -30.21 1.91
CA GLN A 217 -9.78 -29.43 0.86
C GLN A 217 -10.96 -28.62 1.39
N SER A 218 -11.81 -29.21 2.23
CA SER A 218 -12.99 -28.56 2.81
C SER A 218 -12.59 -27.35 3.66
N LEU A 219 -11.55 -27.46 4.48
CA LEU A 219 -11.04 -26.31 5.26
C LEU A 219 -10.58 -25.18 4.34
N VAL A 220 -9.80 -25.50 3.32
CA VAL A 220 -9.27 -24.50 2.36
C VAL A 220 -10.40 -23.84 1.58
N GLU A 221 -11.43 -24.58 1.19
CA GLU A 221 -12.63 -24.04 0.54
C GLU A 221 -13.42 -23.12 1.46
N LYS A 222 -13.58 -23.50 2.74
CA LYS A 222 -14.22 -22.67 3.76
C LYS A 222 -13.47 -21.35 3.96
N ILE A 223 -12.14 -21.39 4.08
CA ILE A 223 -11.28 -20.19 4.14
C ILE A 223 -11.52 -19.31 2.90
N ALA A 224 -11.50 -19.89 1.71
CA ALA A 224 -11.66 -19.13 0.47
C ALA A 224 -13.07 -18.51 0.33
N GLY A 225 -14.11 -19.20 0.79
CA GLY A 225 -15.47 -18.69 0.83
C GLY A 225 -15.62 -17.51 1.81
N MET A 226 -15.01 -17.60 2.98
CA MET A 226 -15.06 -16.52 3.98
C MET A 226 -14.24 -15.30 3.59
N ALA A 227 -13.12 -15.50 2.89
CA ALA A 227 -12.19 -14.43 2.52
C ALA A 227 -12.80 -13.31 1.66
N SER A 228 -13.91 -13.59 0.95
CA SER A 228 -14.61 -12.62 0.10
C SER A 228 -13.68 -11.84 -0.86
N GLY A 229 -12.63 -12.53 -1.30
CA GLY A 229 -11.58 -12.05 -2.19
C GLY A 229 -10.47 -11.17 -1.57
N VAL A 230 -10.28 -11.22 -0.24
CA VAL A 230 -9.30 -10.40 0.48
C VAL A 230 -8.11 -11.24 0.95
N PHE A 231 -6.96 -11.13 0.29
CA PHE A 231 -5.74 -11.87 0.63
C PHE A 231 -5.18 -11.55 2.01
N LEU A 232 -5.32 -10.30 2.46
CA LEU A 232 -4.86 -9.92 3.80
C LEU A 232 -5.62 -10.71 4.88
N TRP A 233 -6.92 -10.91 4.69
CA TRP A 233 -7.75 -11.70 5.60
C TRP A 233 -7.27 -13.16 5.64
N VAL A 234 -7.00 -13.75 4.47
CA VAL A 234 -6.45 -15.11 4.36
C VAL A 234 -5.10 -15.23 5.07
N THR A 235 -4.24 -14.21 4.96
CA THR A 235 -2.95 -14.17 5.64
C THR A 235 -3.12 -14.20 7.16
N LEU A 236 -4.05 -13.40 7.69
CA LEU A 236 -4.35 -13.35 9.12
C LEU A 236 -4.97 -14.65 9.64
N VAL A 237 -5.90 -15.23 8.87
CA VAL A 237 -6.61 -16.47 9.22
C VAL A 237 -5.66 -17.66 9.19
N THR A 238 -4.87 -17.81 8.13
CA THR A 238 -3.88 -18.89 8.05
C THR A 238 -2.84 -18.76 9.17
N GLN A 239 -2.46 -17.55 9.58
CA GLN A 239 -1.61 -17.37 10.75
C GLN A 239 -2.30 -17.81 12.06
N SER A 240 -3.58 -17.48 12.24
CA SER A 240 -4.36 -17.95 13.40
C SER A 240 -4.46 -19.48 13.45
N LEU A 241 -4.74 -20.12 12.32
CA LEU A 241 -4.80 -21.59 12.21
C LEU A 241 -3.43 -22.24 12.46
N ARG A 242 -2.34 -21.65 11.95
CA ARG A 242 -0.97 -22.13 12.23
C ARG A 242 -0.60 -22.02 13.70
N ASN A 243 -1.07 -20.99 14.40
CA ASN A 243 -0.91 -20.90 15.86
C ASN A 243 -1.70 -22.02 16.55
N GLY A 244 -2.91 -22.35 16.06
CA GLY A 244 -3.66 -23.52 16.52
C GLY A 244 -2.90 -24.82 16.33
N LEU A 245 -2.34 -25.05 15.15
CA LEU A 245 -1.47 -26.21 14.88
C LEU A 245 -0.25 -26.27 15.80
N THR A 246 0.29 -25.13 16.22
CA THR A 246 1.40 -25.09 17.20
C THR A 246 0.95 -25.52 18.59
N ASN A 247 -0.31 -25.26 18.94
CA ASN A 247 -0.93 -25.66 20.21
C ASN A 247 -1.55 -27.06 20.18
N ASP A 248 -1.33 -27.78 19.09
CA ASP A 248 -1.89 -29.11 18.85
C ASP A 248 -3.41 -29.18 18.73
N ASP A 249 -4.03 -28.09 18.24
CA ASP A 249 -5.46 -28.04 17.90
C ASP A 249 -5.85 -29.20 16.97
N THR A 250 -6.94 -29.90 17.29
CA THR A 250 -7.54 -30.91 16.42
C THR A 250 -8.19 -30.28 15.19
N MET A 251 -8.63 -31.08 14.21
CA MET A 251 -9.37 -30.57 13.06
C MET A 251 -10.70 -29.90 13.46
N GLU A 252 -11.32 -30.36 14.54
CA GLU A 252 -12.52 -29.74 15.12
C GLU A 252 -12.20 -28.36 15.71
N ASP A 253 -11.11 -28.25 16.47
CA ASP A 253 -10.64 -26.99 17.04
C ASP A 253 -10.26 -25.97 15.96
N LEU A 254 -9.60 -26.41 14.89
CA LEU A 254 -9.27 -25.56 13.74
C LEU A 254 -10.52 -25.03 13.03
N ASN A 255 -11.55 -25.87 12.89
CA ASN A 255 -12.84 -25.45 12.33
C ASN A 255 -13.55 -24.45 13.25
N ALA A 256 -13.61 -24.73 14.56
CA ALA A 256 -14.20 -23.84 15.55
C ALA A 256 -13.47 -22.49 15.61
N ARG A 257 -12.13 -22.52 15.54
CA ARG A 257 -11.28 -21.33 15.42
C ARG A 257 -11.66 -20.55 14.16
N LEU A 258 -11.75 -21.21 13.01
CA LEU A 258 -12.13 -20.55 11.75
C LEU A 258 -13.52 -19.90 11.84
N ASP A 259 -14.50 -20.58 12.44
CA ASP A 259 -15.87 -20.07 12.60
C ASP A 259 -15.95 -18.88 13.56
N SER A 260 -15.05 -18.82 14.55
CA SER A 260 -14.94 -17.68 15.47
C SER A 260 -14.31 -16.43 14.83
N LEU A 261 -13.65 -16.57 13.67
CA LEU A 261 -12.92 -15.46 13.07
C LEU A 261 -13.87 -14.50 12.32
N PRO A 262 -13.68 -13.17 12.44
CA PRO A 262 -14.58 -12.20 11.81
C PRO A 262 -14.38 -12.19 10.30
N LYS A 263 -15.45 -11.93 9.54
CA LYS A 263 -15.40 -11.91 8.07
C LYS A 263 -14.88 -10.60 7.49
N SER A 264 -14.95 -9.49 8.23
CA SER A 264 -14.42 -8.19 7.79
C SER A 264 -13.05 -7.91 8.40
N LEU A 265 -12.21 -7.15 7.69
CA LEU A 265 -10.89 -6.76 8.19
C LEU A 265 -11.01 -5.86 9.41
N GLU A 266 -11.99 -4.98 9.43
CA GLU A 266 -12.27 -4.05 10.54
C GLU A 266 -12.55 -4.80 11.83
N ALA A 267 -13.46 -5.77 11.80
CA ALA A 267 -13.75 -6.61 12.96
C ALA A 267 -12.54 -7.48 13.36
N PHE A 268 -11.77 -7.95 12.37
CA PHE A 268 -10.53 -8.68 12.63
C PHE A 268 -9.50 -7.78 13.37
N TYR A 269 -9.31 -6.54 12.94
CA TYR A 269 -8.43 -5.58 13.63
C TYR A 269 -8.93 -5.30 15.04
N LYS A 270 -10.24 -5.13 15.24
CA LYS A 270 -10.83 -4.93 16.56
C LYS A 270 -10.53 -6.11 17.49
N GLN A 271 -10.76 -7.33 17.03
CA GLN A 271 -10.44 -8.54 17.79
C GLN A 271 -8.94 -8.65 18.10
N MET A 272 -8.06 -8.30 17.16
CA MET A 272 -6.61 -8.26 17.42
C MET A 272 -6.27 -7.28 18.55
N LEU A 273 -6.84 -6.07 18.54
CA LEU A 273 -6.63 -5.06 19.60
C LEU A 273 -7.21 -5.50 20.95
N ASP A 274 -8.37 -6.15 20.95
CA ASP A 274 -9.01 -6.64 22.18
C ASP A 274 -8.28 -7.85 22.77
N SER A 275 -7.59 -8.65 21.93
CA SER A 275 -6.76 -9.79 22.35
C SER A 275 -5.39 -9.40 22.91
N VAL A 276 -5.02 -8.12 22.88
CA VAL A 276 -3.82 -7.61 23.54
C VAL A 276 -3.99 -7.79 25.05
N ASP A 277 -2.95 -8.25 25.73
CA ASP A 277 -2.96 -8.37 27.19
C ASP A 277 -3.31 -7.01 27.83
N PRO A 278 -4.24 -6.95 28.80
CA PRO A 278 -4.62 -5.71 29.50
C PRO A 278 -3.43 -4.87 29.98
N ILE A 279 -2.33 -5.50 30.42
CA ILE A 279 -1.12 -4.78 30.87
C ILE A 279 -0.48 -3.93 29.76
N TYR A 280 -0.74 -4.28 28.50
CA TYR A 280 -0.22 -3.60 27.32
C TYR A 280 -1.21 -2.64 26.68
N HIS A 281 -2.48 -2.57 27.10
CA HIS A 281 -3.51 -1.74 26.45
C HIS A 281 -3.08 -0.29 26.30
N ARG A 282 -2.57 0.31 27.39
CA ARG A 282 -2.08 1.70 27.36
C ARG A 282 -0.92 1.90 26.39
N LYS A 283 0.08 1.02 26.48
CA LYS A 283 1.27 1.10 25.61
C LYS A 283 0.89 0.87 24.14
N SER A 284 -0.03 -0.04 23.87
CA SER A 284 -0.57 -0.34 22.55
C SER A 284 -1.27 0.88 21.96
N ALA A 285 -2.24 1.44 22.69
CA ALA A 285 -3.00 2.60 22.26
C ALA A 285 -2.09 3.80 21.97
N ASN A 286 -1.12 4.05 22.84
CA ASN A 286 -0.19 5.16 22.67
C ASN A 286 0.74 4.99 21.47
N LEU A 287 1.22 3.78 21.21
CA LEU A 287 2.08 3.48 20.06
C LEU A 287 1.32 3.59 18.72
N LEU A 288 0.06 3.14 18.68
CA LEU A 288 -0.81 3.30 17.52
C LEU A 288 -1.11 4.78 17.25
N GLN A 289 -1.40 5.55 18.29
CA GLN A 289 -1.59 7.00 18.17
C GLN A 289 -0.31 7.72 17.70
N MET A 290 0.88 7.31 18.18
CA MET A 290 2.17 7.83 17.67
C MET A 290 2.32 7.55 16.18
N GLN A 291 2.08 6.31 15.73
CA GLN A 291 2.17 5.97 14.31
C GLN A 291 1.19 6.80 13.46
N MET A 292 -0.03 7.02 13.95
CA MET A 292 -1.03 7.84 13.27
C MET A 292 -0.61 9.31 13.20
N ALA A 293 -0.08 9.87 14.29
CA ALA A 293 0.41 11.24 14.34
C ALA A 293 1.63 11.44 13.42
N ALA A 294 2.57 10.49 13.41
CA ALA A 294 3.73 10.52 12.51
C ALA A 294 3.29 10.53 11.04
N SER A 295 2.25 9.77 10.70
CA SER A 295 1.69 9.73 9.34
C SER A 295 0.99 11.04 8.93
N ARG A 296 0.64 11.92 9.87
CA ARG A 296 0.01 13.24 9.62
C ARG A 296 1.03 14.37 9.51
N ILE A 297 2.17 14.28 10.20
CA ILE A 297 3.20 15.32 10.24
C ILE A 297 4.11 15.18 9.00
N VAL A 298 3.53 15.40 7.81
CA VAL A 298 4.18 15.16 6.50
C VAL A 298 5.29 16.16 6.19
N HIS A 299 5.32 17.31 6.87
CA HIS A 299 6.18 18.45 6.51
C HIS A 299 7.31 18.77 7.49
N ALA A 300 7.38 18.15 8.67
CA ALA A 300 8.29 18.58 9.75
C ALA A 300 9.23 17.50 10.31
N LEU A 301 8.95 16.21 10.06
CA LEU A 301 9.75 15.09 10.58
C LEU A 301 10.10 14.12 9.44
N PRO A 302 11.15 13.29 9.57
CA PRO A 302 11.35 12.16 8.68
C PRO A 302 10.03 11.40 8.53
N GLN A 303 9.57 11.18 7.30
CA GLN A 303 8.21 10.69 7.00
C GLN A 303 7.91 9.28 7.53
N MET A 304 8.89 8.66 8.18
CA MET A 304 8.88 7.26 8.56
C MET A 304 9.31 7.18 10.00
N MET A 305 8.43 6.66 10.85
CA MET A 305 8.75 6.39 12.25
C MET A 305 9.82 5.29 12.29
N PRO A 306 11.05 5.57 12.75
CA PRO A 306 12.11 4.57 12.78
C PRO A 306 11.73 3.41 13.73
N TRP A 307 12.16 2.18 13.42
CA TRP A 307 11.80 1.01 14.23
C TRP A 307 12.23 1.14 15.71
N VAL A 308 13.31 1.90 15.99
CA VAL A 308 13.81 2.17 17.34
C VAL A 308 12.78 2.87 18.23
N PHE A 309 11.75 3.50 17.66
CA PHE A 309 10.67 4.12 18.44
C PHE A 309 9.89 3.08 19.26
N ALA A 310 9.79 1.82 18.80
CA ALA A 310 9.21 0.75 19.61
C ALA A 310 10.02 0.49 20.90
N LEU A 311 11.31 0.81 20.91
CA LEU A 311 12.17 0.69 22.08
C LEU A 311 12.07 1.92 22.97
N LEU A 312 12.14 3.11 22.38
CA LEU A 312 12.06 4.40 23.08
C LEU A 312 10.70 4.59 23.76
N HIS A 313 9.64 4.08 23.14
CA HIS A 313 8.29 4.06 23.73
C HIS A 313 8.26 3.43 25.12
N GLU A 314 9.02 2.37 25.36
CA GLU A 314 9.09 1.77 26.71
C GLU A 314 9.73 2.69 27.74
N ARG A 315 10.69 3.52 27.31
CA ARG A 315 11.40 4.45 28.21
C ARG A 315 10.47 5.55 28.70
N GLU A 316 9.48 5.95 27.91
CA GLU A 316 8.52 6.98 28.31
C GLU A 316 7.74 6.62 29.58
N TYR A 317 7.51 5.33 29.84
CA TYR A 317 6.80 4.86 31.03
C TYR A 317 7.70 4.65 32.25
N THR A 318 9.03 4.67 32.06
CA THR A 318 10.00 4.37 33.12
C THR A 318 10.89 5.56 33.44
N THR A 319 11.01 6.54 32.54
CA THR A 319 11.89 7.70 32.67
C THR A 319 11.23 8.92 32.00
N PRO A 320 10.61 9.83 32.79
CA PRO A 320 9.86 10.98 32.27
C PRO A 320 10.65 11.89 31.31
N ASP A 321 11.97 12.00 31.51
CA ASP A 321 12.86 12.86 30.71
C ASP A 321 13.86 12.07 29.85
N TYR A 322 13.51 10.85 29.44
CA TYR A 322 14.45 9.98 28.72
C TYR A 322 15.04 10.68 27.49
N ALA A 323 14.26 11.51 26.81
CA ALA A 323 14.68 12.20 25.59
C ALA A 323 15.93 13.06 25.79
N ILE A 324 16.02 13.77 26.92
CA ILE A 324 17.13 14.69 27.23
C ILE A 324 18.21 14.03 28.10
N LYS A 325 17.88 12.96 28.83
CA LYS A 325 18.82 12.25 29.72
C LYS A 325 19.52 11.06 29.03
N MET A 326 19.12 10.70 27.81
CA MET A 326 19.70 9.56 27.12
C MET A 326 21.17 9.84 26.75
N PRO A 327 22.12 8.97 27.14
CA PRO A 327 23.52 9.17 26.83
C PRO A 327 23.78 9.02 25.32
N HIS A 328 24.76 9.76 24.82
CA HIS A 328 25.28 9.55 23.47
C HIS A 328 25.79 8.11 23.34
N THR A 329 25.18 7.36 22.44
CA THR A 329 25.48 5.94 22.23
C THR A 329 25.73 5.70 20.74
N THR A 330 26.85 5.06 20.42
CA THR A 330 27.11 4.52 19.08
C THR A 330 26.78 3.04 19.10
N LEU A 331 25.86 2.59 18.25
CA LEU A 331 25.45 1.19 18.18
C LEU A 331 26.35 0.44 17.19
N GLY A 332 26.84 -0.76 17.54
CA GLY A 332 27.46 -1.65 16.56
C GLY A 332 26.41 -2.44 15.77
N ASP A 333 26.80 -3.06 14.65
CA ASP A 333 25.89 -3.87 13.81
C ASP A 333 25.19 -5.01 14.58
N THR A 334 25.93 -5.65 15.50
CA THR A 334 25.40 -6.72 16.35
C THR A 334 24.36 -6.19 17.34
N ASP A 335 24.53 -4.96 17.83
CA ASP A 335 23.56 -4.30 18.70
C ASP A 335 22.30 -3.95 17.94
N VAL A 336 22.44 -3.43 16.71
CA VAL A 336 21.31 -3.09 15.84
C VAL A 336 20.42 -4.30 15.59
N LYS A 337 21.00 -5.45 15.24
CA LYS A 337 20.23 -6.68 15.01
C LYS A 337 19.47 -7.11 16.27
N THR A 338 20.15 -7.12 17.41
CA THR A 338 19.56 -7.52 18.71
C THR A 338 18.42 -6.59 19.11
N LEU A 339 18.64 -5.27 19.00
CA LEU A 339 17.63 -4.25 19.31
C LEU A 339 16.45 -4.32 18.34
N HIS A 340 16.69 -4.61 17.06
CA HIS A 340 15.64 -4.81 16.08
C HIS A 340 14.76 -6.02 16.43
N GLU A 341 15.36 -7.16 16.80
CA GLU A 341 14.61 -8.34 17.26
C GLU A 341 13.77 -8.03 18.52
N GLN A 342 14.33 -7.28 19.48
CA GLN A 342 13.59 -6.83 20.66
C GLN A 342 12.41 -5.93 20.29
N ALA A 343 12.60 -4.98 19.37
CA ALA A 343 11.56 -4.09 18.88
C ALA A 343 10.43 -4.89 18.21
N THR A 344 10.76 -5.85 17.35
CA THR A 344 9.77 -6.74 16.72
C THR A 344 8.95 -7.50 17.75
N ARG A 345 9.60 -8.12 18.76
CA ARG A 345 8.88 -8.86 19.81
C ARG A 345 7.95 -7.95 20.62
N ARG A 346 8.40 -6.74 20.96
CA ARG A 346 7.59 -5.75 21.68
C ARG A 346 6.38 -5.30 20.87
N LEU A 347 6.56 -5.05 19.58
CA LEU A 347 5.45 -4.70 18.68
C LEU A 347 4.44 -5.83 18.56
N ASN A 348 4.91 -7.07 18.41
CA ASN A 348 4.01 -8.23 18.35
C ASN A 348 3.20 -8.41 19.64
N ALA A 349 3.83 -8.23 20.80
CA ALA A 349 3.14 -8.31 22.09
C ALA A 349 2.07 -7.21 22.27
N LYS A 350 2.35 -5.99 21.81
CA LYS A 350 1.50 -4.81 22.05
C LYS A 350 0.46 -4.56 20.98
N CYS A 351 0.79 -4.85 19.73
CA CYS A 351 -0.05 -4.50 18.58
C CYS A 351 -0.54 -5.74 17.82
N ARG A 352 -0.15 -6.96 18.24
CA ARG A 352 -0.58 -8.24 17.64
C ARG A 352 -0.37 -8.31 16.11
N GLY A 353 0.59 -7.56 15.56
CA GLY A 353 0.84 -7.49 14.12
C GLY A 353 0.07 -6.41 13.37
N ILE A 354 -0.69 -5.53 14.03
CA ILE A 354 -1.26 -4.33 13.38
C ILE A 354 -0.14 -3.35 12.97
N LEU A 355 0.91 -3.29 13.79
CA LEU A 355 2.16 -2.59 13.48
C LEU A 355 3.29 -3.61 13.29
N GLU A 356 4.11 -3.38 12.28
CA GLU A 356 5.22 -4.22 11.89
C GLU A 356 6.45 -3.36 11.56
N ILE A 357 7.63 -3.96 11.61
CA ILE A 357 8.87 -3.34 11.12
C ILE A 357 9.07 -3.73 9.65
N LYS A 358 9.17 -2.74 8.77
CA LYS A 358 9.42 -2.89 7.33
C LYS A 358 10.70 -2.15 6.96
N GLY A 359 11.81 -2.90 6.87
CA GLY A 359 13.13 -2.33 6.70
C GLY A 359 13.50 -1.46 7.91
N VAL A 360 13.82 -0.19 7.68
CA VAL A 360 14.26 0.74 8.74
C VAL A 360 13.10 1.40 9.51
N ARG A 361 11.85 1.10 9.20
CA ARG A 361 10.68 1.81 9.75
C ARG A 361 9.63 0.92 10.36
N MET A 362 8.84 1.50 11.25
CA MET A 362 7.56 0.98 11.68
C MET A 362 6.45 1.39 10.71
N ALA A 363 5.56 0.46 10.38
CA ALA A 363 4.44 0.69 9.49
C ALA A 363 3.22 -0.15 9.91
N PHE A 364 2.03 0.28 9.49
CA PHE A 364 0.86 -0.57 9.57
C PHE A 364 1.04 -1.81 8.68
N ILE A 365 0.47 -2.93 9.09
CA ILE A 365 0.44 -4.17 8.31
C ILE A 365 -0.12 -3.92 6.91
N HIS A 366 -1.17 -3.10 6.83
CA HIS A 366 -1.80 -2.66 5.61
C HIS A 366 -2.51 -1.31 5.82
N ARG A 367 -2.71 -0.56 4.73
CA ARG A 367 -3.39 0.76 4.77
C ARG A 367 -4.78 0.69 5.39
N SER A 368 -5.55 -0.38 5.14
CA SER A 368 -6.88 -0.57 5.75
C SER A 368 -6.85 -0.58 7.28
N ALA A 369 -5.75 -1.04 7.91
CA ALA A 369 -5.60 -0.93 9.36
C ALA A 369 -5.45 0.53 9.79
N SER A 370 -4.67 1.33 9.05
CA SER A 370 -4.56 2.77 9.30
C SER A 370 -5.88 3.50 9.08
N ASP A 371 -6.62 3.16 8.01
CA ASP A 371 -7.91 3.78 7.70
C ASP A 371 -8.93 3.45 8.80
N TYR A 372 -8.98 2.19 9.25
CA TYR A 372 -9.85 1.74 10.33
C TYR A 372 -9.55 2.48 11.64
N LEU A 373 -8.28 2.65 12.01
CA LEU A 373 -7.91 3.36 13.24
C LEU A 373 -8.22 4.87 13.20
N LYS A 374 -8.43 5.45 12.01
CA LYS A 374 -8.81 6.85 11.84
C LYS A 374 -10.32 7.09 11.96
N THR A 375 -11.15 6.05 12.05
CA THR A 375 -12.59 6.23 12.25
C THR A 375 -12.86 6.88 13.61
N PRO A 376 -13.96 7.65 13.77
CA PRO A 376 -14.29 8.28 15.05
C PRO A 376 -14.34 7.29 16.21
N GLU A 377 -14.98 6.14 16.01
CA GLU A 377 -15.07 5.05 17.00
C GLU A 377 -13.68 4.60 17.49
N MET A 378 -12.74 4.40 16.56
CA MET A 378 -11.41 3.92 16.92
C MET A 378 -10.53 5.02 17.52
N VAL A 379 -10.76 6.28 17.14
CA VAL A 379 -10.12 7.42 17.80
C VAL A 379 -10.53 7.46 19.27
N ASP A 380 -11.83 7.34 19.56
CA ASP A 380 -12.35 7.32 20.93
C ASP A 380 -11.84 6.10 21.71
N TYR A 381 -11.83 4.92 21.08
CA TYR A 381 -11.28 3.69 21.65
C TYR A 381 -9.80 3.83 22.07
N LEU A 382 -8.98 4.43 21.20
CA LEU A 382 -7.56 4.64 21.50
C LEU A 382 -7.34 5.70 22.56
N GLN A 383 -8.12 6.79 22.55
CA GLN A 383 -8.05 7.84 23.56
C GLN A 383 -8.42 7.31 24.95
N ALA A 384 -9.51 6.55 25.06
CA ALA A 384 -9.94 5.94 26.31
C ALA A 384 -8.86 5.01 26.93
N ARG A 385 -8.05 4.37 26.10
CA ARG A 385 -6.97 3.46 26.54
C ARG A 385 -5.61 4.15 26.69
N GLY A 386 -5.39 5.35 26.15
CA GLY A 386 -4.08 6.01 26.13
C GLY A 386 -3.62 6.57 27.49
N GLY A 387 -4.55 6.72 28.41
CA GLY A 387 -4.34 7.37 29.71
C GLY A 387 -4.54 8.88 29.62
N GLU A 388 -4.94 9.47 30.74
CA GLU A 388 -5.28 10.89 30.83
C GLU A 388 -4.10 11.79 30.44
N GLY A 389 -4.39 12.81 29.62
CA GLY A 389 -3.39 13.79 29.18
C GLY A 389 -2.33 13.27 28.19
N TYR A 390 -2.47 12.04 27.66
CA TYR A 390 -1.52 11.52 26.69
C TYR A 390 -1.50 12.36 25.40
N ASN A 391 -0.30 12.70 24.92
CA ASN A 391 -0.11 13.46 23.69
C ASN A 391 0.88 12.73 22.76
N ALA A 392 0.35 12.19 21.66
CA ALA A 392 1.14 11.43 20.69
C ALA A 392 2.21 12.28 20.00
N CYS A 393 1.93 13.56 19.71
CA CYS A 393 2.90 14.46 19.08
C CYS A 393 4.08 14.77 20.01
N LEU A 394 3.83 14.97 21.30
CA LEU A 394 4.88 15.17 22.29
C LEU A 394 5.73 13.91 22.46
N SER A 395 5.10 12.74 22.50
CA SER A 395 5.77 11.44 22.60
C SER A 395 6.67 11.18 21.38
N LEU A 396 6.18 11.52 20.18
CA LEU A 396 6.98 11.50 18.95
C LEU A 396 8.17 12.45 19.04
N LEU A 397 7.96 13.69 19.47
CA LEU A 397 9.03 14.68 19.62
C LEU A 397 10.13 14.16 20.56
N ARG A 398 9.75 13.61 21.71
CA ARG A 398 10.67 12.99 22.67
C ARG A 398 11.48 11.86 22.03
N ALA A 399 10.83 10.98 21.28
CA ALA A 399 11.51 9.88 20.60
C ALA A 399 12.48 10.37 19.53
N TYR A 400 12.11 11.39 18.74
CA TYR A 400 13.01 12.02 17.78
C TYR A 400 14.21 12.68 18.46
N VAL A 401 13.98 13.40 19.56
CA VAL A 401 15.07 14.01 20.35
C VAL A 401 16.04 12.93 20.86
N ALA A 402 15.52 11.83 21.39
CA ALA A 402 16.35 10.71 21.86
C ALA A 402 17.18 10.08 20.74
N CYS A 403 16.65 10.01 19.51
CA CYS A 403 17.39 9.49 18.36
C CYS A 403 18.64 10.31 18.01
N PHE A 404 18.68 11.63 18.28
CA PHE A 404 19.91 12.40 18.07
C PHE A 404 21.06 11.94 18.98
N ASN A 405 20.73 11.31 20.11
CA ASN A 405 21.70 10.73 21.02
C ASN A 405 22.08 9.28 20.65
N MET A 406 21.50 8.72 19.57
CA MET A 406 21.80 7.38 19.07
C MET A 406 22.42 7.47 17.67
N VAL A 407 23.71 7.17 17.56
CA VAL A 407 24.36 7.02 16.26
C VAL A 407 24.27 5.56 15.84
N VAL A 408 23.42 5.29 14.84
CA VAL A 408 23.40 4.02 14.12
C VAL A 408 24.36 4.18 12.93
N PRO A 409 25.38 3.32 12.79
CA PRO A 409 26.36 3.40 11.70
C PRO A 409 25.74 3.19 10.31
#